data_AF-A0A2Z4JA69-F1
#
_entry.id   AF-A0A2Z4JA69-F1
#
_cell.length_a   1.000
_cell.length_b   1.000
_cell.length_c   1.000
_cell.angle_alpha   90.00
_cell.angle_beta   90.00
_cell.angle_gamma   90.00
#
_symmetry.space_group_name_H-M   'P 1'
#
loop_
_entity.id
_entity.type
_entity.pdbx_description
1 polymer ?
#
loop_
_entity_poly.entity_id
_entity_poly.type
_entity_poly.pdbx_seq_one_letter_code
_entity_poly.pdbx_strand_id
1 'polypeptide(L)'
;MDSPALNTEEYDAVQAAVTAVAPTWAGGQRVTLNALFDRWKGITGEVEEGYSWCAPELSNDIWCRGVLAKIWPMLPARVQEIRRPELDGIDERYRRATIPWPGHAEDDAEWWIWRVPRRLEVEASEQRGEGWPPGWEMMPFPRPDSVEVIS
;
A
#
# COMPACT_ATOMS: atom_id res chain seq x y z
N MET A 1 27.05 -1.46 -0.94
CA MET A 1 27.01 -0.83 0.39
C MET A 1 26.40 -1.86 1.31
N ASP A 2 27.16 -2.34 2.29
CA ASP A 2 26.66 -3.28 3.28
C ASP A 2 25.67 -2.55 4.19
N SER A 3 24.39 -2.93 4.14
CA SER A 3 23.44 -2.52 5.17
C SER A 3 23.94 -3.04 6.51
N PRO A 4 24.10 -2.21 7.55
CA PRO A 4 24.59 -2.68 8.83
C PRO A 4 23.59 -3.69 9.40
N ALA A 5 24.07 -4.89 9.70
CA ALA A 5 23.25 -5.95 10.29
C ALA A 5 22.67 -5.46 11.64
N LEU A 6 21.39 -5.77 11.86
CA LEU A 6 20.71 -5.52 13.13
C LEU A 6 21.36 -6.36 14.24
N ASN A 7 21.44 -5.82 15.45
CA ASN A 7 21.80 -6.60 16.61
C ASN A 7 20.60 -7.44 17.10
N THR A 8 20.83 -8.37 18.02
CA THR A 8 19.80 -9.27 18.54
C THR A 8 18.64 -8.53 19.22
N GLU A 9 18.93 -7.49 20.01
CA GLU A 9 17.91 -6.69 20.70
C GLU A 9 17.01 -5.94 19.71
N GLU A 10 17.59 -5.38 18.65
CA GLU A 10 16.87 -4.73 17.56
C GLU A 10 15.98 -5.73 16.81
N TYR A 11 16.47 -6.96 16.58
CA TYR A 11 15.69 -8.02 15.94
C TYR A 11 14.50 -8.46 16.80
N ASP A 12 14.72 -8.68 18.09
CA ASP A 12 13.68 -9.08 19.04
C ASP A 12 12.62 -7.99 19.20
N ALA A 13 13.03 -6.72 19.27
CA ALA A 13 12.13 -5.57 19.31
C ALA A 13 11.27 -5.46 18.04
N VAL A 14 11.87 -5.66 16.86
CA VAL A 14 11.12 -5.71 15.59
C VAL A 14 10.10 -6.86 15.61
N GLN A 15 10.52 -8.05 16.03
CA GLN A 15 9.63 -9.21 16.09
C GLN A 15 8.48 -8.99 17.07
N ALA A 16 8.74 -8.37 18.22
CA ALA A 16 7.73 -8.04 19.22
C ALA A 16 6.71 -7.03 18.68
N ALA A 17 7.18 -5.95 18.05
CA ALA A 17 6.32 -4.94 17.42
C ALA A 17 5.42 -5.53 16.33
N VAL A 18 5.99 -6.35 15.44
CA VAL A 18 5.23 -7.01 14.38
C VAL A 18 4.19 -7.98 14.97
N THR A 19 4.56 -8.78 15.97
CA THR A 19 3.64 -9.74 16.60
C THR A 19 2.48 -9.05 17.31
N ALA A 20 2.68 -7.85 17.84
CA ALA A 20 1.65 -7.09 18.56
C ALA A 20 0.55 -6.51 17.65
N VAL A 21 0.85 -6.31 16.35
CA VAL A 21 -0.01 -5.52 15.45
C VAL A 21 -0.41 -6.30 14.19
N ALA A 22 0.50 -7.08 13.63
CA ALA A 22 0.28 -7.69 12.33
C ALA A 22 -0.76 -8.81 12.41
N PRO A 23 -1.65 -8.92 11.41
CA PRO A 23 -2.63 -9.98 11.33
C PRO A 23 -1.95 -11.33 11.07
N THR A 24 -2.65 -12.39 11.46
CA THR A 24 -2.29 -13.76 11.10
C THR A 24 -2.80 -14.06 9.69
N TRP A 25 -1.97 -14.60 8.81
CA TRP A 25 -2.39 -14.95 7.44
C TRP A 25 -3.03 -16.34 7.38
N ALA A 26 -3.74 -16.65 6.28
CA ALA A 26 -4.35 -17.94 6.01
C ALA A 26 -3.33 -19.09 6.15
N GLY A 27 -3.39 -19.79 7.29
CA GLY A 27 -2.39 -20.79 7.69
C GLY A 27 -1.69 -20.51 9.03
N GLY A 28 -2.05 -19.43 9.73
CA GLY A 28 -1.49 -19.12 11.06
C GLY A 28 -0.11 -18.46 11.01
N GLN A 29 0.39 -18.13 9.81
CA GLN A 29 1.77 -17.69 9.64
C GLN A 29 1.93 -16.23 10.07
N ARG A 30 2.99 -15.97 10.85
CA ARG A 30 3.39 -14.63 11.27
C ARG A 30 4.04 -13.87 10.12
N VAL A 31 3.79 -12.57 10.08
CA VAL A 31 4.41 -11.64 9.16
C VAL A 31 5.76 -11.20 9.72
N THR A 32 6.68 -10.78 8.85
CA THR A 32 7.93 -10.12 9.23
C THR A 32 7.94 -8.69 8.71
N LEU A 33 8.82 -7.83 9.26
CA LEU A 33 8.99 -6.46 8.76
C LEU A 33 9.33 -6.46 7.26
N ASN A 34 10.26 -7.32 6.83
CA ASN A 34 10.63 -7.44 5.41
C ASN A 34 9.43 -7.83 4.54
N ALA A 35 8.64 -8.81 4.96
CA ALA A 35 7.47 -9.24 4.20
C ALA A 35 6.41 -8.12 4.05
N LEU A 36 6.28 -7.23 5.04
CA LEU A 36 5.41 -6.05 4.94
C LEU A 36 5.93 -5.06 3.90
N PHE A 37 7.24 -4.80 3.89
CA PHE A 37 7.89 -3.95 2.88
C PHE A 37 7.76 -4.54 1.48
N ASP A 38 8.04 -5.84 1.33
CA ASP A 38 7.91 -6.55 0.05
C ASP A 38 6.47 -6.51 -0.46
N ARG A 39 5.48 -6.73 0.42
CA ARG A 39 4.06 -6.61 0.06
C ARG A 39 3.71 -5.19 -0.36
N TRP A 40 4.13 -4.17 0.41
CA TRP A 40 3.85 -2.77 0.08
C TRP A 40 4.49 -2.34 -1.24
N LYS A 41 5.73 -2.77 -1.49
CA LYS A 41 6.43 -2.58 -2.76
C LYS A 41 5.73 -3.29 -3.91
N GLY A 42 5.23 -4.50 -3.69
CA GLY A 42 4.52 -5.31 -4.67
C GLY A 42 3.22 -4.64 -5.12
N ILE A 43 2.33 -4.30 -4.18
CA ILE A 43 1.07 -3.62 -4.50
C ILE A 43 1.31 -2.25 -5.15
N THR A 44 2.36 -1.52 -4.73
CA THR A 44 2.74 -0.27 -5.40
C THR A 44 3.14 -0.49 -6.86
N GLY A 45 3.83 -1.60 -7.17
CA GLY A 45 4.16 -1.98 -8.55
C GLY A 45 2.91 -2.30 -9.37
N GLU A 46 1.98 -3.09 -8.82
CA GLU A 46 0.70 -3.40 -9.47
C GLU A 46 -0.10 -2.11 -9.78
N VAL A 47 -0.13 -1.16 -8.84
CA VAL A 47 -0.80 0.14 -9.02
C VAL A 47 -0.10 1.04 -10.06
N GLU A 48 1.23 0.97 -10.19
CA GLU A 48 1.98 1.72 -11.21
C GLU A 48 1.74 1.19 -12.63
N GLU A 49 1.65 -0.13 -12.77
CA GLU A 49 1.46 -0.83 -14.05
C GLU A 49 0.01 -0.70 -14.54
N GLY A 50 -0.95 -0.83 -13.61
CA GLY A 50 -2.37 -0.80 -13.87
C GLY A 50 -3.05 -1.77 -12.92
N TYR A 51 -3.81 -1.26 -11.95
CA TYR A 51 -4.42 -2.14 -10.97
C TYR A 51 -5.62 -2.86 -11.60
N SER A 52 -5.58 -4.20 -11.59
CA SER A 52 -6.53 -5.06 -12.31
C SER A 52 -7.70 -5.59 -11.47
N TRP A 53 -7.73 -5.27 -10.17
CA TRP A 53 -8.82 -5.67 -9.28
C TRP A 53 -9.75 -4.51 -8.93
N CYS A 54 -10.77 -4.81 -8.14
CA CYS A 54 -11.76 -3.83 -7.69
C CYS A 54 -11.35 -3.01 -6.47
N ALA A 55 -12.09 -1.95 -6.19
CA ALA A 55 -11.78 -1.05 -5.07
C ALA A 55 -11.76 -1.72 -3.68
N PRO A 56 -12.64 -2.69 -3.34
CA PRO A 56 -12.57 -3.41 -2.08
C PRO A 56 -11.28 -4.25 -1.97
N GLU A 57 -10.83 -4.82 -3.07
CA GLU A 57 -9.63 -5.64 -3.20
C GLU A 57 -8.39 -4.76 -2.99
N LEU A 58 -8.36 -3.55 -3.56
CA LEU A 58 -7.30 -2.59 -3.27
C LEU A 58 -7.25 -2.26 -1.77
N SER A 59 -8.41 -1.98 -1.17
CA SER A 59 -8.52 -1.67 0.26
C SER A 59 -7.99 -2.82 1.12
N ASN A 60 -8.22 -4.07 0.69
CA ASN A 60 -7.62 -5.24 1.31
C ASN A 60 -6.11 -5.25 1.05
N ASP A 61 -5.62 -5.19 -0.18
CA ASP A 61 -4.20 -5.36 -0.51
C ASP A 61 -3.26 -4.37 0.17
N ILE A 62 -3.71 -3.15 0.40
CA ILE A 62 -2.92 -2.10 1.06
C ILE A 62 -2.91 -2.21 2.60
N TRP A 63 -3.55 -3.23 3.19
CA TRP A 63 -3.56 -3.42 4.65
C TRP A 63 -2.14 -3.41 5.24
N CYS A 64 -1.16 -3.93 4.49
CA CYS A 64 0.25 -4.01 4.89
C CYS A 64 0.80 -2.63 5.26
N ARG A 65 0.37 -1.57 4.57
CA ARG A 65 0.77 -0.20 4.87
C ARG A 65 0.18 0.33 6.17
N GLY A 66 -1.03 -0.11 6.52
CA GLY A 66 -1.65 0.17 7.82
C GLY A 66 -0.93 -0.53 8.98
N VAL A 67 -0.46 -1.76 8.77
CA VAL A 67 0.38 -2.44 9.77
C VAL A 67 1.74 -1.76 9.89
N LEU A 68 2.39 -1.39 8.79
CA LEU A 68 3.63 -0.62 8.80
C LEU A 68 3.46 0.68 9.60
N ALA A 69 2.38 1.44 9.37
CA ALA A 69 2.11 2.68 10.10
C ALA A 69 2.02 2.49 11.61
N LYS A 70 1.35 1.41 12.05
CA LYS A 70 1.13 1.10 13.46
C LYS A 70 2.39 0.59 14.16
N ILE A 71 3.20 -0.24 13.48
CA ILE A 71 4.45 -0.74 14.08
C ILE A 71 5.58 0.29 14.03
N TRP A 72 5.58 1.22 13.07
CA TRP A 72 6.65 2.18 12.87
C TRP A 72 7.11 2.90 14.14
N PRO A 73 6.20 3.51 14.96
CA PRO A 73 6.61 4.16 16.20
C PRO A 73 7.13 3.20 17.28
N MET A 74 6.89 1.90 17.15
CA MET A 74 7.37 0.86 18.07
C MET A 74 8.76 0.33 17.70
N LEU A 75 9.23 0.58 16.48
CA LEU A 75 10.54 0.09 16.03
C LEU A 75 11.68 0.85 16.73
N PRO A 76 12.82 0.20 17.02
CA PRO A 76 13.99 0.91 17.52
C PRO A 76 14.40 2.04 16.57
N ALA A 77 14.86 3.17 17.11
CA ALA A 77 15.18 4.38 16.34
C ALA A 77 16.14 4.09 15.17
N ARG A 78 17.19 3.29 15.41
CA ARG A 78 18.15 2.88 14.38
C ARG A 78 17.52 2.06 13.25
N VAL A 79 16.55 1.20 13.57
CA VAL A 79 15.80 0.45 12.54
C VAL A 79 14.95 1.40 11.71
N GLN A 80 14.27 2.37 12.34
CA GLN A 80 13.52 3.39 11.61
C GLN A 80 14.45 4.19 10.69
N GLU A 81 15.61 4.63 11.18
CA GLU A 81 16.60 5.38 10.39
C GLU A 81 17.08 4.59 9.16
N ILE A 82 17.40 3.31 9.33
CA ILE A 82 17.86 2.44 8.24
C ILE A 82 16.75 2.19 7.21
N ARG A 83 15.50 2.01 7.65
CA ARG A 83 14.38 1.61 6.77
C ARG A 83 13.58 2.78 6.21
N ARG A 84 13.71 3.98 6.76
CA ARG A 84 12.96 5.17 6.34
C ARG A 84 13.15 5.51 4.86
N PRO A 85 14.37 5.54 4.29
CA PRO A 85 14.54 5.84 2.88
C PRO A 85 13.80 4.86 1.95
N GLU A 86 13.73 3.58 2.34
CA GLU A 86 12.99 2.58 1.58
C GLU A 86 11.48 2.80 1.67
N LEU A 87 10.94 3.04 2.87
CA LEU A 87 9.52 3.27 3.06
C LEU A 87 9.06 4.55 2.33
N ASP A 88 9.80 5.64 2.49
CA ASP A 88 9.52 6.91 1.83
C ASP A 88 9.56 6.76 0.31
N GLY A 89 10.50 5.96 -0.22
CA GLY A 89 10.58 5.67 -1.65
C GLY A 89 9.39 4.88 -2.19
N ILE A 90 8.85 3.92 -1.42
CA ILE A 90 7.64 3.18 -1.81
C ILE A 90 6.41 4.09 -1.70
N ASP A 91 6.28 4.85 -0.63
CA ASP A 91 5.17 5.80 -0.42
C ASP A 91 5.10 6.85 -1.53
N GLU A 92 6.23 7.41 -1.95
CA GLU A 92 6.29 8.38 -3.04
C GLU A 92 5.88 7.78 -4.40
N ARG A 93 6.29 6.54 -4.67
CA ARG A 93 5.85 5.79 -5.86
C ARG A 93 4.33 5.60 -5.86
N TYR A 94 3.77 5.14 -4.74
CA TYR A 94 2.34 4.96 -4.59
C TYR A 94 1.57 6.29 -4.74
N ARG A 95 2.05 7.38 -4.14
CA ARG A 95 1.43 8.72 -4.29
C ARG A 95 1.37 9.17 -5.75
N ARG A 96 2.46 8.99 -6.48
CA ARG A 96 2.54 9.37 -7.90
C ARG A 96 1.67 8.49 -8.79
N ALA A 97 1.55 7.20 -8.47
CA ALA A 97 0.72 6.25 -9.20
C ALA A 97 -0.79 6.38 -8.91
N THR A 98 -1.16 7.23 -7.95
CA THR A 98 -2.53 7.43 -7.51
C THR A 98 -2.94 8.90 -7.59
N ILE A 99 -4.24 9.15 -7.42
CA ILE A 99 -4.82 10.47 -7.17
C ILE A 99 -5.47 10.50 -5.79
N PRO A 100 -5.51 11.67 -5.13
CA PRO A 100 -6.23 11.82 -3.88
C PRO A 100 -7.73 11.65 -4.09
N TRP A 101 -8.38 11.01 -3.11
CA TRP A 101 -9.82 10.97 -3.02
C TRP A 101 -10.38 12.38 -2.79
N PRO A 102 -11.43 12.82 -3.51
CA PRO A 102 -11.97 14.16 -3.34
C PRO A 102 -12.39 14.46 -1.90
N GLY A 103 -11.89 15.57 -1.33
CA GLY A 103 -12.20 15.99 0.03
C GLY A 103 -11.29 15.42 1.12
N HIS A 104 -10.30 14.60 0.77
CA HIS A 104 -9.26 14.13 1.69
C HIS A 104 -7.93 14.82 1.41
N ALA A 105 -7.23 15.23 2.47
CA ALA A 105 -5.93 15.87 2.35
C ALA A 105 -4.82 14.82 2.14
N GLU A 106 -3.72 15.22 1.49
CA GLU A 106 -2.59 14.32 1.24
C GLU A 106 -1.87 13.85 2.51
N ASP A 107 -2.00 14.64 3.59
CA ASP A 107 -1.34 14.42 4.88
C ASP A 107 -2.28 13.85 5.95
N ASP A 108 -3.48 13.42 5.56
CA ASP A 108 -4.43 12.80 6.49
C ASP A 108 -3.85 11.51 7.11
N ALA A 109 -4.31 11.21 8.32
CA ALA A 109 -4.04 9.91 8.92
C ALA A 109 -4.54 8.81 7.97
N GLU A 110 -3.69 7.80 7.76
CA GLU A 110 -3.98 6.70 6.82
C GLU A 110 -4.20 7.14 5.37
N TRP A 111 -3.59 8.26 4.93
CA TRP A 111 -3.73 8.85 3.58
C TRP A 111 -3.75 7.84 2.42
N TRP A 112 -3.06 6.70 2.52
CA TRP A 112 -2.97 5.68 1.48
C TRP A 112 -4.32 5.02 1.14
N ILE A 113 -5.28 5.01 2.09
CA ILE A 113 -6.63 4.47 1.86
C ILE A 113 -7.52 5.45 1.08
N TRP A 114 -7.20 6.74 1.13
CA TRP A 114 -7.94 7.81 0.45
C TRP A 114 -7.32 8.13 -0.89
N ARG A 115 -6.99 7.09 -1.66
CA ARG A 115 -6.34 7.20 -2.96
C ARG A 115 -6.95 6.25 -3.97
N VAL A 116 -6.94 6.68 -5.23
CA VAL A 116 -7.41 5.89 -6.37
C VAL A 116 -6.25 5.71 -7.37
N PRO A 117 -5.97 4.50 -7.88
CA PRO A 117 -5.00 4.28 -8.95
C PRO A 117 -5.27 5.17 -10.16
N ARG A 118 -4.20 5.68 -10.77
CA ARG A 118 -4.28 6.43 -12.04
C ARG A 118 -4.57 5.52 -13.22
N ARG A 119 -4.24 4.24 -13.12
CA ARG A 119 -4.45 3.24 -14.17
C ARG A 119 -5.23 2.08 -13.58
N LEU A 120 -6.37 1.80 -14.22
CA LEU A 120 -7.19 0.65 -13.93
C LEU A 120 -7.14 -0.27 -15.14
N GLU A 121 -6.63 -1.48 -14.94
CA GLU A 121 -6.59 -2.50 -15.97
C GLU A 121 -7.92 -3.25 -15.94
N VAL A 122 -8.57 -3.36 -17.10
CA VAL A 122 -9.77 -4.17 -17.28
C VAL A 122 -9.66 -4.97 -18.57
N GLU A 123 -10.33 -6.12 -18.59
CA GLU A 123 -10.51 -6.86 -19.82
C GLU A 123 -11.22 -5.99 -20.87
N ALA A 124 -10.72 -5.96 -22.11
CA ALA A 124 -11.29 -5.14 -23.18
C ALA A 124 -12.79 -5.41 -23.41
N SER A 125 -13.24 -6.64 -23.14
CA SER A 125 -14.65 -7.03 -23.25
C SER A 125 -15.55 -6.47 -22.13
N GLU A 126 -14.95 -5.97 -21.06
CA GLU A 126 -15.62 -5.46 -19.86
C GLU A 126 -15.63 -3.92 -19.82
N GLN A 127 -14.88 -3.25 -20.68
CA GLN A 127 -14.89 -1.79 -20.78
C GLN A 127 -16.26 -1.29 -21.26
N ARG A 128 -16.94 -0.50 -20.43
CA ARG A 128 -18.30 0.00 -20.70
C ARG A 128 -18.38 1.50 -20.47
N GLY A 129 -18.65 2.26 -21.53
CA GLY A 129 -18.96 3.68 -21.45
C GLY A 129 -17.82 4.54 -20.88
N GLU A 130 -18.17 5.75 -20.43
CA GLU A 130 -17.20 6.76 -19.96
C GLU A 130 -17.03 6.80 -18.42
N GLY A 131 -17.84 6.03 -17.69
CA GLY A 131 -17.87 6.00 -16.23
C GLY A 131 -16.72 5.21 -15.59
N TRP A 132 -16.92 4.78 -14.34
CA TRP A 132 -15.99 3.84 -13.70
C TRP A 132 -16.06 2.46 -14.37
N PRO A 133 -14.92 1.76 -14.50
CA PRO A 133 -14.90 0.37 -14.94
C PRO A 133 -15.59 -0.57 -13.93
N PRO A 134 -15.92 -1.81 -14.36
CA PRO A 134 -16.37 -2.86 -13.46
C PRO A 134 -15.48 -3.00 -12.22
N GLY A 135 -16.12 -3.10 -11.05
CA GLY A 135 -15.43 -3.19 -9.77
C GLY A 135 -15.10 -1.85 -9.11
N TRP A 136 -15.30 -0.74 -9.82
CA TRP A 136 -15.07 0.63 -9.36
C TRP A 136 -16.34 1.48 -9.37
N GLU A 137 -17.49 0.95 -9.81
CA GLU A 137 -18.74 1.71 -9.93
C GLU A 137 -19.30 2.19 -8.58
N MET A 138 -18.81 1.64 -7.48
CA MET A 138 -19.18 2.02 -6.11
C MET A 138 -18.56 3.35 -5.65
N MET A 139 -17.67 3.95 -6.45
CA MET A 139 -17.08 5.25 -6.11
C MET A 139 -18.17 6.33 -6.02
N PRO A 140 -18.23 7.13 -4.93
CA PRO A 140 -19.31 8.08 -4.70
C PRO A 140 -19.16 9.40 -5.47
N PHE A 141 -18.25 9.44 -6.46
CA PHE A 141 -17.95 10.60 -7.29
C PHE A 141 -17.66 10.15 -8.74
N PRO A 142 -17.83 11.04 -9.74
CA PRO A 142 -17.50 10.72 -11.12
C PRO A 142 -16.01 10.36 -11.29
N ARG A 143 -15.70 9.44 -12.21
CA ARG A 143 -14.31 9.10 -12.54
C ARG A 143 -13.55 10.35 -13.01
N PRO A 144 -12.45 10.74 -12.34
CA PRO A 144 -11.64 11.86 -12.80
C PRO A 144 -10.93 11.54 -14.12
N ASP A 145 -10.79 12.53 -15.01
CA ASP A 145 -10.10 12.37 -16.31
C ASP A 145 -8.65 11.90 -16.19
N SER A 146 -8.03 12.11 -15.02
CA SER A 146 -6.69 11.64 -14.71
C SER A 146 -6.60 10.13 -14.40
N VAL A 147 -7.74 9.43 -14.34
CA VAL A 147 -7.82 7.96 -14.18
C VAL A 147 -8.03 7.34 -15.56
N GLU A 148 -6.98 6.71 -16.06
CA GLU A 148 -6.95 5.97 -17.30
C GLU A 148 -7.48 4.54 -17.09
N VAL A 149 -8.32 4.07 -18.01
CA VAL A 149 -8.74 2.66 -18.08
C VAL A 149 -7.97 2.03 -19.23
N ILE A 150 -7.14 1.05 -18.92
CA ILE A 150 -6.26 0.36 -19.87
C ILE A 150 -6.69 -1.11 -20.01
N SER A 151 -6.26 -1.74 -21.10
CA SER A 151 -6.59 -3.12 -21.50
C SER A 151 -5.41 -3.78 -22.18
#